data_AF-Q9GQI2-F1
#
_entry.id   AF-Q9GQI2-F1
#
_cell.length_a   1.000
_cell.length_b   1.000
_cell.length_c   1.000
_cell.angle_alpha   90.00
_cell.angle_beta   90.00
_cell.angle_gamma   90.00
#
_symmetry.space_group_name_H-M   'P 1'
#
loop_
_entity.id
_entity.type
_entity.pdbx_description
1 polymer ?
#
loop_
_entity_poly.entity_id
_entity_poly.type
_entity_poly.pdbx_seq_one_letter_code
_entity_poly.pdbx_strand_id
1 'polypeptide(L)'
;FKQSSRRPEFASVLQRNEEVFETRYISEIEDDSFPEFASTRKIVKNLFGLEKASVEDCQTLRYICECVAKRAATLIAIGVSGLVNRTSNRRVIVGMDGSVYRYHPKFDAYMRQTLQKLVKADKEWDIMLSEDGSGRGAAL
;
A
#
# COMPACT_ATOMS: atom_id res chain seq x y z
N PHE A 1 21.17 8.72 -1.32
CA PHE A 1 20.37 9.97 -1.50
C PHE A 1 20.98 11.27 -0.92
N LYS A 2 21.53 11.33 0.31
CA LYS A 2 22.09 12.59 0.86
C LYS A 2 23.35 13.10 0.14
N GLN A 3 24.07 12.24 -0.58
CA GLN A 3 25.33 12.53 -1.28
C GLN A 3 25.22 12.43 -2.81
N SER A 4 24.02 12.28 -3.37
CA SER A 4 23.87 12.23 -4.83
C SER A 4 23.92 13.65 -5.41
N SER A 5 24.82 13.88 -6.37
CA SER A 5 24.89 15.11 -7.15
C SER A 5 23.57 15.44 -7.87
N ARG A 6 22.73 14.43 -8.11
CA ARG A 6 21.42 14.55 -8.79
C ARG A 6 20.25 14.84 -7.87
N ARG A 7 20.46 14.98 -6.56
CA ARG A 7 19.39 15.27 -5.60
C ARG A 7 18.55 16.51 -5.97
N PRO A 8 19.13 17.64 -6.42
CA PRO A 8 18.34 18.80 -6.82
C PRO A 8 17.41 18.50 -8.01
N GLU A 9 17.86 17.67 -8.96
CA GLU A 9 17.05 17.25 -10.11
C GLU A 9 15.83 16.45 -9.66
N PHE A 10 16.04 15.42 -8.82
CA PHE A 10 14.94 14.61 -8.30
C PHE A 10 13.95 15.44 -7.48
N ALA A 11 14.46 16.33 -6.62
CA ALA A 11 13.61 17.23 -5.85
C ALA A 11 12.79 18.15 -6.76
N SER A 12 13.38 18.65 -7.84
CA SER A 12 12.68 19.52 -8.79
C SER A 12 11.53 18.81 -9.51
N VAL A 13 11.69 17.53 -9.86
CA VAL A 13 10.61 16.72 -10.46
C VAL A 13 9.46 16.57 -9.48
N LEU A 14 9.75 16.19 -8.23
CA LEU A 14 8.75 15.98 -7.20
C LEU A 14 8.03 17.29 -6.79
N GLN A 15 8.74 18.42 -6.80
CA GLN A 15 8.16 19.73 -6.43
C GLN A 15 7.32 20.35 -7.55
N ARG A 16 7.61 20.04 -8.82
CA ARG A 16 6.86 20.57 -9.95
C ARG A 16 5.54 19.86 -10.18
N ASN A 17 5.43 18.61 -9.74
CA ASN A 17 4.22 17.81 -9.86
C ASN A 17 4.08 16.90 -8.63
N GLU A 18 3.24 17.31 -7.70
CA GLU A 18 2.98 16.59 -6.45
C GLU A 18 2.33 15.22 -6.69
N GLU A 19 1.67 15.03 -7.84
CA GLU A 19 0.98 13.79 -8.22
C GLU A 19 1.85 12.87 -9.11
N VAL A 20 3.11 13.22 -9.33
CA VAL A 20 4.02 12.46 -10.22
C VAL A 20 4.27 11.03 -9.74
N PHE A 21 4.13 10.77 -8.43
CA PHE A 21 4.32 9.45 -7.84
C PHE A 21 2.97 8.83 -7.45
N GLU A 22 2.31 8.21 -8.42
CA GLU A 22 1.02 7.56 -8.27
C GLU A 22 1.05 6.34 -7.33
N THR A 23 -0.08 6.03 -6.69
CA THR A 23 -0.25 4.85 -5.81
C THR A 23 0.02 3.52 -6.52
N ARG A 24 -0.23 3.43 -7.83
CA ARG A 24 0.10 2.21 -8.59
C ARG A 24 1.60 1.90 -8.57
N TYR A 25 2.46 2.91 -8.54
CA TYR A 25 3.91 2.70 -8.46
C TYR A 25 4.31 2.03 -7.15
N ILE A 26 3.66 2.36 -6.04
CA ILE A 26 3.89 1.68 -4.75
C ILE A 26 3.62 0.18 -4.90
N SER A 27 2.49 -0.16 -5.53
CA SER A 27 2.09 -1.56 -5.74
C SER A 27 3.06 -2.29 -6.68
N GLU A 28 3.39 -1.68 -7.84
CA GLU A 28 4.31 -2.24 -8.84
C GLU A 28 5.73 -2.45 -8.28
N ILE A 29 6.23 -1.51 -7.48
CA ILE A 29 7.56 -1.58 -6.88
C ILE A 29 7.61 -2.65 -5.78
N GLU A 30 6.54 -2.78 -4.99
CA GLU A 30 6.51 -3.76 -3.90
C GLU A 30 6.38 -5.20 -4.40
N ASP A 31 5.69 -5.39 -5.52
CA ASP A 31 5.55 -6.67 -6.23
C ASP A 31 6.82 -7.06 -7.02
N ASP A 32 7.73 -6.11 -7.23
CA ASP A 32 8.90 -6.32 -8.08
C ASP A 32 9.88 -7.36 -7.51
N SER A 33 10.52 -8.09 -8.42
CA SER A 33 11.35 -9.25 -8.09
C SER A 33 12.83 -8.90 -8.01
N PHE A 34 13.50 -9.44 -6.98
CA PHE A 34 14.95 -9.39 -6.84
C PHE A 34 15.59 -10.51 -7.67
N PRO A 35 16.76 -10.28 -8.30
CA PRO A 35 17.57 -9.05 -8.31
C PRO A 35 17.24 -8.04 -9.43
N GLU A 36 16.34 -8.38 -10.35
CA GLU A 36 16.15 -7.65 -11.61
C GLU A 36 15.54 -6.27 -11.40
N PHE A 37 14.54 -6.13 -10.54
CA PHE A 37 13.81 -4.89 -10.29
C PHE A 37 13.35 -4.17 -11.58
N ALA A 38 12.81 -4.94 -12.54
CA ALA A 38 12.54 -4.44 -13.89
C ALA A 38 11.49 -3.30 -13.88
N SER A 39 10.42 -3.46 -13.10
CA SER A 39 9.35 -2.46 -12.96
C SER A 39 9.88 -1.21 -12.28
N THR A 40 10.60 -1.37 -11.17
CA THR A 40 11.19 -0.28 -10.39
C THR A 40 12.14 0.54 -11.24
N ARG A 41 13.04 -0.10 -12.00
CA ARG A 41 13.98 0.59 -12.90
C ARG A 41 13.26 1.35 -13.99
N LYS A 42 12.20 0.77 -14.57
CA LYS A 42 11.37 1.44 -15.58
C LYS A 42 10.68 2.67 -15.01
N ILE A 43 10.11 2.58 -13.82
CA ILE A 43 9.47 3.71 -13.11
C ILE A 43 10.50 4.81 -12.84
N VAL A 44 11.64 4.45 -12.25
CA VAL A 44 12.71 5.38 -11.91
C VAL A 44 13.29 6.08 -13.16
N LYS A 45 13.45 5.34 -14.27
CA LYS A 45 13.83 5.92 -15.56
C LYS A 45 12.78 6.90 -16.07
N ASN A 46 11.51 6.53 -16.06
CA ASN A 46 10.43 7.35 -16.61
C ASN A 46 10.20 8.62 -15.79
N LEU A 47 10.28 8.54 -14.46
CA LEU A 47 10.02 9.68 -13.59
C LEU A 47 11.24 10.59 -13.43
N PHE A 48 12.45 10.01 -13.36
CA PHE A 48 13.65 10.75 -12.95
C PHE A 48 14.80 10.72 -13.97
N GLY A 49 14.61 10.08 -15.13
CA GLY A 49 15.64 9.97 -16.17
C GLY A 49 16.87 9.18 -15.71
N LEU A 50 16.74 8.27 -14.74
CA LEU A 50 17.85 7.47 -14.23
C LEU A 50 17.90 6.12 -14.94
N GLU A 51 18.77 6.01 -15.95
CA GLU A 51 18.92 4.82 -16.81
C GLU A 51 19.48 3.59 -16.08
N LYS A 52 20.38 3.79 -15.11
CA LYS A 52 21.11 2.72 -14.42
C LYS A 52 21.00 2.87 -12.90
N ALA A 53 19.77 2.79 -12.37
CA ALA A 53 19.59 2.65 -10.92
C ALA A 53 20.41 1.44 -10.42
N SER A 54 20.96 1.47 -9.22
CA SER A 54 21.63 0.27 -8.67
C SER A 54 20.59 -0.72 -8.11
N VAL A 55 21.02 -1.95 -7.82
CA VAL A 55 20.19 -2.91 -7.06
C VAL A 55 19.85 -2.32 -5.68
N GLU A 56 20.81 -1.67 -5.04
CA GLU A 56 20.64 -1.01 -3.73
C GLU A 56 19.62 0.13 -3.80
N ASP A 57 19.61 0.94 -4.86
CA ASP A 57 18.61 2.00 -5.07
C ASP A 57 17.20 1.39 -5.17
N CYS A 58 17.07 0.29 -5.92
CA CYS A 58 15.78 -0.39 -6.10
C CYS A 58 15.29 -1.02 -4.79
N GLN A 59 16.17 -1.67 -4.03
CA GLN A 59 15.84 -2.20 -2.70
C GLN A 59 15.43 -1.10 -1.73
N THR A 60 16.15 0.02 -1.74
CA THR A 60 15.84 1.18 -0.89
C THR A 60 14.46 1.74 -1.24
N LEU A 61 14.17 1.92 -2.53
CA LEU A 61 12.87 2.44 -2.97
C LEU A 61 11.73 1.46 -2.64
N ARG A 62 11.96 0.15 -2.81
CA ARG A 62 11.00 -0.88 -2.41
C ARG A 62 10.71 -0.87 -0.92
N TYR A 63 11.74 -0.74 -0.09
CA TYR A 63 11.58 -0.64 1.35
C TYR A 63 10.76 0.60 1.75
N ILE A 64 11.00 1.75 1.11
CA ILE A 64 10.21 2.96 1.34
C ILE A 64 8.73 2.72 0.97
N CYS A 65 8.46 2.13 -0.18
CA CYS A 65 7.10 1.80 -0.63
C CYS A 65 6.40 0.87 0.36
N GLU A 66 7.08 -0.19 0.80
CA GLU A 66 6.58 -1.12 1.82
C GLU A 66 6.27 -0.40 3.14
N CYS A 67 7.15 0.49 3.62
CA CYS A 67 6.88 1.27 4.83
C CYS A 67 5.61 2.13 4.70
N VAL A 68 5.38 2.76 3.55
CA VAL A 68 4.20 3.58 3.28
C VAL A 68 2.93 2.71 3.26
N ALA A 69 2.94 1.62 2.47
CA ALA A 69 1.81 0.70 2.35
C ALA A 69 1.44 0.06 3.69
N LYS A 70 2.44 -0.45 4.41
CA LYS A 70 2.25 -1.07 5.73
C LYS A 70 1.70 -0.09 6.76
N ARG A 71 2.19 1.15 6.77
CA ARG A 71 1.66 2.20 7.65
C ARG A 71 0.19 2.50 7.34
N ALA A 72 -0.16 2.65 6.07
CA ALA A 72 -1.54 2.90 5.65
C ALA A 72 -2.47 1.74 6.07
N ALA A 73 -2.09 0.50 5.77
CA ALA A 73 -2.84 -0.70 6.18
C ALA A 73 -3.01 -0.80 7.70
N THR A 74 -1.96 -0.48 8.47
CA THR A 74 -2.00 -0.51 9.94
C THR A 74 -3.00 0.49 10.49
N LEU A 75 -3.00 1.74 9.99
CA LEU A 75 -3.92 2.79 10.45
C LEU A 75 -5.38 2.43 10.18
N ILE A 76 -5.67 1.88 9.00
CA ILE A 76 -7.02 1.41 8.65
C ILE A 76 -7.42 0.24 9.55
N ALA A 77 -6.54 -0.75 9.74
CA ALA A 77 -6.80 -1.89 10.60
C ALA A 77 -7.04 -1.50 12.07
N ILE A 78 -6.38 -0.45 12.58
CA ILE A 78 -6.67 0.09 13.91
C ILE A 78 -8.13 0.57 13.99
N GLY A 79 -8.57 1.38 13.02
CA GLY A 79 -9.95 1.87 12.96
C GLY A 79 -10.98 0.73 12.87
N VAL A 80 -10.72 -0.24 11.98
CA VAL A 80 -11.56 -1.43 11.81
C VAL A 80 -11.63 -2.26 13.10
N SER A 81 -10.49 -2.49 13.77
CA SER A 81 -10.46 -3.25 15.03
C SER A 81 -11.31 -2.60 16.11
N GLY A 82 -11.32 -1.26 16.18
CA GLY A 82 -12.18 -0.51 17.10
C GLY A 82 -13.66 -0.80 16.87
N LEU A 83 -14.09 -0.83 15.60
CA LEU A 83 -15.48 -1.13 15.23
C LEU A 83 -15.85 -2.60 15.52
N VAL A 84 -14.99 -3.54 15.12
CA VAL A 84 -15.18 -4.98 15.38
C VAL A 84 -15.28 -5.26 16.88
N ASN A 85 -14.45 -4.59 17.69
CA ASN A 85 -14.45 -4.79 19.14
C ASN A 85 -15.63 -4.13 19.86
N ARG A 86 -16.26 -3.11 19.24
CA ARG A 86 -17.39 -2.37 19.80
C ARG A 86 -18.73 -3.00 19.47
N THR A 87 -18.86 -3.69 18.34
CA THR A 87 -20.11 -4.36 17.98
C THR A 87 -20.51 -5.42 19.02
N SER A 88 -21.81 -5.63 19.23
CA SER A 88 -22.31 -6.69 20.09
C SER A 88 -22.18 -8.08 19.45
N ASN A 89 -22.12 -8.14 18.10
CA ASN A 89 -22.03 -9.39 17.37
C ASN A 89 -20.71 -10.12 17.64
N ARG A 90 -20.78 -11.43 17.88
CA ARG A 90 -19.60 -12.27 18.10
C ARG A 90 -18.82 -12.52 16.80
N ARG A 91 -19.55 -12.67 15.69
CA ARG A 91 -18.99 -12.85 14.35
C ARG A 91 -19.22 -11.60 13.51
N VAL A 92 -18.15 -11.09 12.87
CA VAL A 92 -18.16 -9.85 12.09
C VAL A 92 -17.44 -10.05 10.77
N ILE A 93 -18.08 -9.69 9.66
CA ILE A 93 -17.43 -9.67 8.35
C ILE A 93 -17.26 -8.21 7.95
N VAL A 94 -16.03 -7.82 7.63
CA VAL A 94 -15.71 -6.47 7.16
C VAL A 94 -15.68 -6.50 5.64
N GLY A 95 -16.67 -5.88 5.01
CA GLY A 95 -16.68 -5.64 3.57
C GLY A 95 -15.69 -4.54 3.22
N MET A 96 -14.70 -4.84 2.38
CA MET A 96 -13.69 -3.89 1.91
C MET A 96 -13.83 -3.65 0.41
N ASP A 97 -13.73 -2.38 0.02
CA ASP A 97 -13.68 -1.95 -1.36
C ASP A 97 -12.59 -0.88 -1.54
N GLY A 98 -12.08 -0.75 -2.76
CA GLY A 98 -11.03 0.20 -3.12
C GLY A 98 -9.86 -0.46 -3.84
N SER A 99 -9.27 0.27 -4.79
CA SER A 99 -8.18 -0.21 -5.65
C SER A 99 -6.95 -0.63 -4.86
N VAL A 100 -6.59 0.08 -3.79
CA VAL A 100 -5.43 -0.27 -2.96
C VAL A 100 -5.62 -1.62 -2.30
N TYR A 101 -6.76 -1.86 -1.65
CA TYR A 101 -7.02 -3.14 -1.00
C TYR A 101 -7.16 -4.29 -2.03
N ARG A 102 -7.74 -4.01 -3.21
CA ARG A 102 -7.93 -5.00 -4.28
C ARG A 102 -6.64 -5.41 -5.00
N TYR A 103 -5.76 -4.45 -5.30
CA TYR A 103 -4.66 -4.67 -6.26
C TYR A 103 -3.27 -4.59 -5.65
N HIS A 104 -3.11 -4.08 -4.43
CA HIS A 104 -1.79 -3.99 -3.81
C HIS A 104 -1.37 -5.38 -3.27
N PRO A 105 -0.16 -5.88 -3.60
CA PRO A 105 0.22 -7.28 -3.41
C PRO A 105 0.18 -7.76 -1.96
N LYS A 106 0.42 -6.88 -0.99
CA LYS A 106 0.54 -7.24 0.44
C LYS A 106 -0.43 -6.50 1.38
N PHE A 107 -1.33 -5.68 0.85
CA PHE A 107 -2.10 -4.76 1.69
C PHE A 107 -3.09 -5.50 2.62
N ASP A 108 -3.75 -6.52 2.10
CA ASP A 108 -4.60 -7.43 2.91
C ASP A 108 -3.80 -8.09 4.04
N ALA A 109 -2.62 -8.64 3.73
CA ALA A 109 -1.76 -9.28 4.71
C ALA A 109 -1.34 -8.31 5.83
N TYR A 110 -0.96 -7.07 5.49
CA TYR A 110 -0.64 -6.04 6.48
C TYR A 110 -1.83 -5.66 7.36
N MET A 111 -3.04 -5.56 6.78
CA MET A 111 -4.26 -5.30 7.55
C MET A 111 -4.58 -6.45 8.49
N ARG A 112 -4.61 -7.69 7.99
CA ARG A 112 -4.90 -8.89 8.78
C ARG A 112 -3.91 -9.08 9.92
N GLN A 113 -2.62 -8.83 9.69
CA GLN A 113 -1.59 -8.89 10.73
C GLN A 113 -1.89 -7.92 11.89
N THR A 114 -2.38 -6.73 11.58
CA THR A 114 -2.74 -5.73 12.59
C THR A 114 -4.04 -6.10 13.30
N LEU A 115 -5.07 -6.52 12.56
CA LEU A 115 -6.35 -6.95 13.13
C LEU A 115 -6.18 -8.14 14.08
N GLN A 116 -5.34 -9.11 13.71
CA GLN A 116 -5.04 -10.27 14.56
C GLN A 116 -4.48 -9.88 15.94
N LYS A 117 -3.81 -8.72 16.05
CA LYS A 117 -3.24 -8.22 17.30
C LYS A 117 -4.22 -7.39 18.13
N LEU A 118 -5.19 -6.74 17.48
CA LEU A 118 -6.04 -5.72 18.10
C LEU A 118 -7.47 -6.19 18.36
N VAL A 119 -7.98 -7.15 17.59
CA VAL A 119 -9.31 -7.71 17.78
C VAL A 119 -9.31 -8.61 19.03
N LYS A 120 -10.34 -8.47 19.87
CA LYS A 120 -10.50 -9.26 21.09
C LYS A 120 -10.65 -10.75 20.74
N ALA A 121 -10.07 -11.62 21.57
CA ALA A 121 -10.04 -13.06 21.32
C ALA A 121 -11.43 -13.74 21.29
N ASP A 122 -12.46 -13.10 21.87
CA ASP A 122 -13.84 -13.60 21.85
C ASP A 122 -14.61 -13.26 20.56
N LYS A 123 -14.02 -12.45 19.66
CA LYS A 123 -14.57 -12.07 18.37
C LYS A 123 -14.03 -12.95 17.24
N GLU A 124 -14.95 -13.46 16.43
CA GLU A 124 -14.65 -14.03 15.12
C GLU A 124 -14.75 -12.94 14.06
N TRP A 125 -13.74 -12.82 13.20
CA TRP A 125 -13.73 -11.79 12.17
C TRP A 125 -13.12 -12.31 10.86
N ASP A 126 -13.55 -11.71 9.76
CA ASP A 126 -12.89 -11.86 8.47
C ASP A 126 -13.05 -10.57 7.64
N ILE A 127 -12.21 -10.41 6.64
CA ILE A 127 -12.33 -9.37 5.62
C ILE A 127 -12.75 -10.03 4.31
N MET A 128 -13.74 -9.44 3.64
CA MET A 128 -14.18 -9.86 2.32
C MET A 128 -14.17 -8.68 1.36
N LEU A 129 -13.81 -8.93 0.09
CA LEU A 129 -13.98 -7.96 -0.97
C LEU A 129 -15.46 -7.74 -1.26
N SER A 130 -15.89 -6.48 -1.29
CA SER A 130 -17.23 -6.10 -1.73
C SER A 130 -17.31 -6.14 -3.25
N GLU A 131 -18.30 -6.82 -3.83
CA GLU A 131 -18.41 -6.97 -5.28
C GLU A 131 -18.86 -5.68 -5.98
N ASP A 132 -19.69 -4.86 -5.34
CA ASP A 132 -20.08 -3.51 -5.81
C ASP A 132 -20.88 -2.79 -4.71
N GLY A 133 -20.19 -2.01 -3.87
CA GLY A 133 -20.84 -1.25 -2.80
C GLY A 133 -21.65 -0.05 -3.32
N SER A 134 -21.29 0.49 -4.49
CA SER A 134 -21.82 1.76 -5.00
C SER A 134 -23.12 1.60 -5.79
N GLY A 135 -23.27 0.50 -6.55
CA GLY A 135 -24.49 0.22 -7.32
C GLY A 135 -25.54 -0.50 -6.49
N ARG A 136 -25.22 -1.70 -5.99
CA ARG A 136 -26.18 -2.53 -5.26
C ARG A 136 -26.52 -1.97 -3.87
N GLY A 137 -25.53 -1.40 -3.19
CA GLY A 137 -25.75 -0.80 -1.87
C GLY A 137 -26.67 0.43 -1.91
N ALA A 138 -26.65 1.21 -2.99
CA ALA A 138 -27.51 2.38 -3.14
C ALA A 138 -28.96 2.05 -3.53
N ALA A 139 -29.22 0.82 -3.98
CA ALA A 139 -30.54 0.37 -4.42
C ALA A 139 -31.38 -0.31 -3.32
N LEU A 140 -30.76 -0.64 -2.18
CA LEU A 140 -31.40 -1.26 -1.00
C LEU A 140 -31.87 -0.20 -0.01
#